data_AF-V6KVV1-F1
#
_entry.id   AF-V6KVV1-F1
#
_cell.length_a   1.000
_cell.length_b   1.000
_cell.length_c   1.000
_cell.angle_alpha   90.00
_cell.angle_beta   90.00
_cell.angle_gamma   90.00
#
_symmetry.space_group_name_H-M   'P 1'
#
loop_
_entity.id
_entity.type
_entity.pdbx_description
1 polymer ?
#
loop_
_entity_poly.entity_id
_entity_poly.type
_entity_poly.pdbx_seq_one_letter_code
_entity_poly.pdbx_strand_id
1 'polypeptide(L)'
;MGRHCGDPRLRPPSADRRRPGPDGSGHHHLGLALGIKYLTETGFGIPHERPVARLREFLTAPRPLLATGSADFHGELLTAATPLSAAVPGAEPPVPILVAAMGPQTLRVSGGLADGILPLLAGPRALAEHIVSAVTAATEAAGRPALRIVAFVPGVVTADVEAVRRTATDTLPSYEQFPSCRRAIARSGGIRAVDLAVIGDEEAVAAEARRYRSDRGGCSPGPTWGRRTSAAPGSCSASRRTAEAPGLRTATR
;
A
#
# COMPACT_ATOMS: atom_id res chain seq x y z
N MET A 1 -51.22 -5.85 -11.27
CA MET A 1 -51.35 -6.36 -9.89
C MET A 1 -50.25 -7.39 -9.66
N GLY A 2 -49.34 -7.34 -8.71
CA GLY A 2 -48.89 -6.34 -7.74
C GLY A 2 -47.52 -6.89 -7.29
N ARG A 3 -46.48 -6.05 -7.37
CA ARG A 3 -45.11 -6.41 -7.02
C ARG A 3 -45.01 -6.49 -5.49
N HIS A 4 -44.58 -7.63 -4.95
CA HIS A 4 -44.15 -7.69 -3.56
C HIS A 4 -42.82 -6.93 -3.42
N CYS A 5 -42.90 -5.68 -2.96
CA CYS A 5 -41.77 -4.94 -2.39
C CYS A 5 -41.28 -5.69 -1.15
N GLY A 6 -40.07 -6.23 -1.22
CA GLY A 6 -39.34 -6.73 -0.06
C GLY A 6 -38.95 -5.57 0.86
N ASP A 7 -39.26 -5.71 2.14
CA ASP A 7 -39.00 -4.75 3.21
C ASP A 7 -37.49 -4.44 3.35
N PRO A 8 -37.05 -3.17 3.20
CA PRO A 8 -35.65 -2.78 3.29
C PRO A 8 -35.04 -2.91 4.70
N ARG A 9 -35.82 -3.28 5.72
CA ARG A 9 -35.34 -3.40 7.11
C ARG A 9 -34.82 -4.80 7.47
N LEU A 10 -34.95 -5.80 6.60
CA LEU A 10 -34.58 -7.19 6.88
C LEU A 10 -33.26 -7.63 6.22
N ARG A 11 -32.45 -6.71 5.68
CA ARG A 11 -31.17 -7.06 5.05
C ARG A 11 -30.05 -7.13 6.12
N PRO A 12 -29.49 -8.32 6.42
CA PRO A 12 -28.43 -8.43 7.41
C PRO A 12 -27.15 -7.73 6.93
N PRO A 13 -26.40 -7.06 7.82
CA PRO A 13 -25.21 -6.33 7.43
C PRO A 13 -24.03 -7.28 7.16
N SER A 14 -23.43 -7.09 6.00
CA SER A 14 -22.03 -7.37 5.64
C SER A 14 -21.55 -8.84 5.63
N ALA A 15 -21.37 -9.37 4.41
CA ALA A 15 -20.20 -10.17 4.10
C ALA A 15 -19.90 -10.07 2.59
N ASP A 16 -18.63 -9.78 2.29
CA ASP A 16 -17.98 -9.87 0.98
C ASP A 16 -18.14 -8.69 0.00
N ARG A 17 -17.35 -7.65 0.25
CA ARG A 17 -17.20 -6.46 -0.61
C ARG A 17 -15.95 -6.59 -1.50
N ARG A 18 -15.82 -7.70 -2.24
CA ARG A 18 -14.73 -7.92 -3.23
C ARG A 18 -15.18 -7.99 -4.68
N ARG A 19 -16.45 -7.73 -4.99
CA ARG A 19 -16.91 -7.56 -6.37
C ARG A 19 -17.16 -6.07 -6.64
N PRO A 20 -16.62 -5.50 -7.73
CA PRO A 20 -16.98 -4.15 -8.14
C PRO A 20 -18.48 -4.09 -8.43
N GLY A 21 -19.14 -3.05 -7.92
CA GLY A 21 -20.52 -2.74 -8.29
C GLY A 21 -20.60 -2.30 -9.76
N PRO A 22 -21.78 -2.40 -10.39
CA PRO A 22 -21.99 -2.01 -11.79
C PRO A 22 -21.86 -0.49 -12.05
N ASP A 23 -21.52 0.30 -11.03
CA ASP A 23 -21.43 1.77 -11.04
C ASP A 23 -19.99 2.31 -10.95
N GLY A 24 -18.97 1.45 -10.88
CA GLY A 24 -17.58 1.88 -10.75
C GLY A 24 -17.22 2.45 -9.37
N SER A 25 -18.05 2.22 -8.35
CA SER A 25 -17.84 2.76 -7.00
C SER A 25 -16.52 2.31 -6.34
N GLY A 26 -15.63 3.27 -6.10
CA GLY A 26 -14.93 3.42 -4.81
C GLY A 26 -13.61 2.69 -4.53
N HIS A 27 -12.76 2.41 -5.54
CA HIS A 27 -11.44 1.76 -5.30
C HIS A 27 -10.23 2.52 -5.83
N HIS A 28 -10.36 3.82 -6.06
CA HIS A 28 -9.25 4.65 -6.56
C HIS A 28 -8.36 5.14 -5.43
N HIS A 29 -7.07 5.29 -5.74
CA HIS A 29 -6.07 5.90 -4.87
C HIS A 29 -5.29 6.92 -5.69
N LEU A 30 -5.09 8.12 -5.16
CA LEU A 30 -4.29 9.15 -5.81
C LEU A 30 -2.84 9.03 -5.31
N GLY A 31 -1.95 8.52 -6.17
CA GLY A 31 -0.52 8.48 -5.92
C GLY A 31 0.15 9.81 -6.27
N LEU A 32 0.87 10.42 -5.32
CA LEU A 32 1.64 11.64 -5.51
C LEU A 32 3.14 11.37 -5.35
N ALA A 33 3.94 11.98 -6.22
CA ALA A 33 5.39 12.02 -6.11
C ALA A 33 5.87 13.46 -6.34
N LEU A 34 7.04 13.80 -5.81
CA LEU A 34 7.62 15.14 -5.92
C LEU A 34 8.05 15.54 -7.34
N GLY A 35 8.02 14.60 -8.29
CA GLY A 35 8.68 14.72 -9.58
C GLY A 35 10.20 14.67 -9.45
N ILE A 36 10.88 14.70 -10.60
CA ILE A 36 12.34 14.78 -10.69
C ILE A 36 12.69 16.04 -11.46
N LYS A 37 13.68 16.79 -10.98
CA LYS A 37 14.04 18.11 -11.51
C LYS A 37 14.07 18.14 -13.04
N TYR A 38 14.79 17.20 -13.65
CA TYR A 38 14.90 17.06 -15.09
C TYR A 38 13.54 16.99 -15.80
N LEU A 39 12.63 16.09 -15.39
CA LEU A 39 11.31 15.96 -16.02
C LEU A 39 10.42 17.17 -15.75
N THR A 40 10.44 17.68 -14.52
CA THR A 40 9.58 18.81 -14.13
C THR A 40 9.95 20.09 -14.88
N GLU A 41 11.25 20.39 -14.98
CA GLU A 41 11.73 21.61 -15.64
C GLU A 41 11.77 21.45 -17.17
N THR A 42 12.36 20.38 -17.68
CA THR A 42 12.52 20.19 -19.14
C THR A 42 11.22 19.74 -19.80
N GLY A 43 10.45 18.85 -19.16
CA GLY A 43 9.24 18.29 -19.75
C GLY A 43 8.01 19.17 -19.61
N PHE A 44 7.89 19.92 -18.51
CA PHE A 44 6.69 20.70 -18.20
C PHE A 44 6.96 22.20 -18.02
N GLY A 45 8.21 22.65 -18.06
CA GLY A 45 8.56 24.07 -17.85
C GLY A 45 8.30 24.56 -16.42
N ILE A 46 8.08 23.66 -15.47
CA ILE A 46 7.74 24.01 -14.08
C ILE A 46 9.04 24.06 -13.27
N PRO A 47 9.39 25.18 -12.61
CA PRO A 47 10.58 25.25 -11.77
C PRO A 47 10.56 24.19 -10.66
N HIS A 48 11.65 23.46 -10.45
CA HIS A 48 11.74 22.44 -9.39
C HIS A 48 12.25 23.04 -8.08
N GLU A 49 11.49 23.97 -7.53
CA GLU A 49 11.85 24.68 -6.31
C GLU A 49 11.01 24.21 -5.12
N ARG A 50 11.66 24.17 -3.95
CA ARG A 50 11.02 23.92 -2.64
C ARG A 50 10.05 22.72 -2.67
N PRO A 51 10.48 21.53 -3.10
CA PRO A 51 9.60 20.39 -3.37
C PRO A 51 8.77 19.95 -2.15
N VAL A 52 9.31 20.12 -0.93
CA VAL A 52 8.58 19.80 0.31
C VAL A 52 7.46 20.80 0.59
N ALA A 53 7.67 22.10 0.31
CA ALA A 53 6.61 23.10 0.43
C ALA A 53 5.53 22.86 -0.62
N ARG A 54 5.93 22.58 -1.86
CA ARG A 54 5.00 22.21 -2.94
C ARG A 54 4.18 20.97 -2.57
N LEU A 55 4.79 19.92 -2.02
CA LEU A 55 4.07 18.73 -1.54
C LEU A 55 3.00 19.07 -0.50
N ARG A 56 3.33 19.96 0.45
CA ARG A 56 2.36 20.39 1.47
C ARG A 56 1.13 21.01 0.80
N GLU A 57 1.34 21.94 -0.13
CA GLU A 57 0.24 22.58 -0.85
C GLU A 57 -0.53 21.59 -1.73
N PHE A 58 0.15 20.68 -2.43
CA PHE A 58 -0.49 19.60 -3.21
C PHE A 58 -1.23 18.56 -2.36
N LEU A 59 -0.98 18.47 -1.05
CA LEU A 59 -1.77 17.63 -0.16
C LEU A 59 -2.96 18.38 0.46
N THR A 60 -2.88 19.71 0.54
CA THR A 60 -3.94 20.54 1.12
C THR A 60 -4.97 20.94 0.05
N ALA A 61 -4.52 21.44 -1.10
CA ALA A 61 -5.37 22.03 -2.14
C ALA A 61 -6.39 21.05 -2.76
N PRO A 62 -6.02 19.81 -3.13
CA PRO A 62 -6.99 18.89 -3.76
C PRO A 62 -7.88 18.18 -2.75
N ARG A 63 -7.66 18.31 -1.42
CA ARG A 63 -8.51 17.62 -0.43
C ARG A 63 -9.98 18.07 -0.49
N PRO A 64 -10.29 19.39 -0.44
CA PRO A 64 -11.64 19.88 -0.68
C PRO A 64 -12.16 19.47 -2.06
N LEU A 65 -11.32 19.58 -3.10
CA LEU A 65 -11.69 19.21 -4.47
C LEU A 65 -12.17 17.75 -4.57
N LEU A 66 -11.44 16.82 -3.95
CA LEU A 66 -11.76 15.39 -3.96
C LEU A 66 -12.94 15.04 -3.04
N ALA A 67 -13.25 15.88 -2.05
CA ALA A 67 -14.31 15.62 -1.08
C ALA A 67 -15.66 16.21 -1.52
N THR A 68 -15.66 17.41 -2.11
CA THR A 68 -16.88 18.17 -2.40
C THR A 68 -16.97 18.62 -3.86
N GLY A 69 -15.93 18.37 -4.67
CA GLY A 69 -15.85 18.88 -6.03
C GLY A 69 -15.51 20.37 -6.10
N SER A 70 -15.12 21.02 -5.01
CA SER A 70 -14.74 22.43 -5.01
C SER A 70 -13.50 22.68 -4.16
N ALA A 71 -12.63 23.56 -4.62
CA ALA A 71 -11.50 24.08 -3.87
C ALA A 71 -11.40 25.59 -4.00
N ASP A 72 -11.05 26.22 -2.90
CA ASP A 72 -10.68 27.63 -2.81
C ASP A 72 -9.40 27.71 -1.96
N PHE A 73 -8.27 27.44 -2.61
CA PHE A 73 -6.96 27.37 -1.99
C PHE A 73 -5.98 28.31 -2.71
N HIS A 74 -5.41 29.25 -1.95
CA HIS A 74 -4.41 30.19 -2.41
C HIS A 74 -3.11 30.00 -1.61
N GLY A 75 -2.25 29.12 -2.11
CA GLY A 75 -0.92 28.87 -1.56
C GLY A 75 0.14 29.79 -2.14
N GLU A 76 1.37 29.62 -1.67
CA GLU A 76 2.52 30.36 -2.17
C GLU A 76 3.02 29.83 -3.52
N LEU A 77 2.89 28.52 -3.75
CA LEU A 77 3.41 27.83 -4.94
C LEU A 77 2.30 27.31 -5.86
N LEU A 78 1.07 27.15 -5.35
CA LEU A 78 -0.08 26.62 -6.06
C LEU A 78 -1.34 27.39 -5.67
N THR A 79 -2.14 27.74 -6.67
CA THR A 79 -3.54 28.15 -6.48
C THR A 79 -4.46 27.08 -7.07
N ALA A 80 -5.48 26.68 -6.30
CA ALA A 80 -6.57 25.83 -6.74
C ALA A 80 -7.89 26.52 -6.39
N ALA A 81 -8.46 27.22 -7.37
CA ALA A 81 -9.75 27.88 -7.26
C ALA A 81 -10.64 27.33 -8.37
N THR A 82 -11.70 26.61 -8.01
CA THR A 82 -12.62 26.00 -8.99
C THR A 82 -13.80 26.92 -9.28
N PRO A 83 -13.90 27.48 -10.51
CA PRO A 83 -15.03 28.35 -10.88
C PRO A 83 -16.34 27.58 -11.08
N LEU A 84 -16.26 26.26 -11.32
CA LEU A 84 -17.37 25.33 -11.44
C LEU A 84 -17.06 24.08 -10.61
N SER A 85 -18.11 23.40 -10.13
CA SER A 85 -17.94 22.14 -9.41
C SER A 85 -17.29 21.10 -10.32
N ALA A 86 -16.21 20.48 -9.84
CA ALA A 86 -15.55 19.31 -10.40
C ALA A 86 -16.01 18.01 -9.71
N ALA A 87 -17.20 18.00 -9.09
CA ALA A 87 -17.74 16.82 -8.44
C ALA A 87 -17.97 15.71 -9.49
N VAL A 88 -17.49 14.51 -9.18
CA VAL A 88 -17.67 13.33 -10.03
C VAL A 88 -18.72 12.42 -9.39
N PRO A 89 -19.86 12.15 -10.06
CA PRO A 89 -20.86 11.23 -9.54
C PRO A 89 -20.26 9.85 -9.24
N GLY A 90 -20.52 9.31 -8.06
CA GLY A 90 -19.98 8.01 -7.61
C GLY A 90 -18.56 8.07 -7.04
N ALA A 91 -17.92 9.25 -6.94
CA ALA A 91 -16.61 9.42 -6.30
C ALA A 91 -16.71 9.48 -4.76
N GLU A 92 -17.47 8.55 -4.18
CA GLU A 92 -17.58 8.37 -2.73
C GLU A 92 -17.15 6.95 -2.32
N PRO A 93 -16.41 6.79 -1.20
CA PRO A 93 -15.84 7.84 -0.33
C PRO A 93 -14.70 8.62 -1.02
N PRO A 94 -14.25 9.76 -0.46
CA PRO A 94 -13.17 10.55 -1.04
C PRO A 94 -11.92 9.71 -1.33
N VAL A 95 -11.29 9.98 -2.48
CA VAL A 95 -10.11 9.23 -2.96
C VAL A 95 -8.93 9.41 -2.00
N PRO A 96 -8.39 8.33 -1.39
CA PRO A 96 -7.23 8.44 -0.52
C PRO A 96 -5.97 8.89 -1.28
N ILE A 97 -5.19 9.78 -0.68
CA ILE A 97 -3.96 10.32 -1.24
C ILE A 97 -2.75 9.61 -0.62
N LEU A 98 -1.95 8.94 -1.45
CA LEU A 98 -0.72 8.26 -1.06
C LEU A 98 0.50 8.99 -1.62
N VAL A 99 1.55 9.13 -0.82
CA VAL A 99 2.77 9.86 -1.24
C VAL A 99 3.97 8.93 -1.34
N ALA A 100 4.71 9.00 -2.45
CA ALA A 100 6.03 8.38 -2.58
C ALA A 100 7.05 9.10 -1.67
N ALA A 101 7.08 8.74 -0.38
CA ALA A 101 7.85 9.41 0.66
C ALA A 101 8.86 8.46 1.33
N MET A 102 10.13 8.86 1.33
CA MET A 102 11.24 8.16 2.00
C MET A 102 12.25 9.12 2.64
N GLY A 103 12.05 10.42 2.47
CA GLY A 103 12.88 11.48 3.05
C GLY A 103 12.35 11.90 4.41
N PRO A 104 13.21 12.28 5.38
CA PRO A 104 12.73 12.73 6.69
C PRO A 104 11.70 13.87 6.59
N GLN A 105 11.94 14.85 5.71
CA GLN A 105 11.03 15.97 5.49
C GLN A 105 9.73 15.55 4.79
N THR A 106 9.80 14.67 3.78
CA THR A 106 8.59 14.19 3.08
C THR A 106 7.76 13.26 3.95
N LEU A 107 8.38 12.43 4.79
CA LEU A 107 7.68 11.62 5.79
C LEU A 107 6.98 12.49 6.83
N ARG A 108 7.62 13.57 7.30
CA ARG A 108 7.00 14.52 8.24
C ARG A 108 5.75 15.18 7.65
N VAL A 109 5.86 15.71 6.43
CA VAL A 109 4.71 16.33 5.74
C VAL A 109 3.61 15.30 5.45
N SER A 110 3.98 14.10 5.00
CA SER A 110 3.02 13.04 4.68
C SER A 110 2.28 12.53 5.92
N GLY A 111 2.96 12.40 7.07
CA GLY A 111 2.33 12.04 8.34
C GLY A 111 1.22 13.03 8.74
N GLY A 112 1.46 14.32 8.54
CA GLY A 112 0.48 15.36 8.83
C GLY A 112 -0.68 15.47 7.83
N LEU A 113 -0.47 15.11 6.55
CA LEU A 113 -1.41 15.50 5.49
C LEU A 113 -1.82 14.41 4.50
N ALA A 114 -1.16 13.25 4.43
CA ALA A 114 -1.51 12.17 3.49
C ALA A 114 -2.40 11.11 4.15
N ASP A 115 -2.96 10.19 3.36
CA ASP A 115 -3.69 9.02 3.84
C ASP A 115 -2.81 7.75 3.82
N GLY A 116 -1.71 7.80 3.05
CA GLY A 116 -0.69 6.75 3.05
C GLY A 116 0.63 7.18 2.42
N ILE A 117 1.62 6.29 2.50
CA ILE A 117 2.92 6.43 1.84
C ILE A 117 3.27 5.18 1.03
N LEU A 118 4.07 5.40 -0.01
CA LEU A 118 4.56 4.42 -0.98
C LEU A 118 6.10 4.43 -1.03
N PRO A 119 6.80 3.94 0.01
CA PRO A 119 8.25 3.82 -0.04
C PRO A 119 8.67 2.78 -1.08
N LEU A 120 9.62 3.17 -1.95
CA LEU A 120 10.15 2.36 -3.05
C LEU A 120 11.53 1.80 -2.67
N LEU A 121 11.79 0.52 -2.94
CA LEU A 121 13.09 -0.13 -2.66
C LEU A 121 13.54 0.00 -1.19
N ALA A 122 12.56 0.04 -0.28
CA ALA A 122 12.79 -0.04 1.14
C ALA A 122 12.51 -1.47 1.60
N GLY A 123 13.52 -2.14 2.14
CA GLY A 123 13.43 -3.46 2.75
C GLY A 123 12.74 -3.43 4.12
N PRO A 124 12.40 -4.60 4.68
CA PRO A 124 11.70 -4.70 5.96
C PRO A 124 12.39 -3.94 7.10
N ARG A 125 13.72 -4.02 7.18
CA ARG A 125 14.54 -3.28 8.15
C ARG A 125 14.39 -1.76 8.01
N ALA A 126 14.58 -1.22 6.80
CA ALA A 126 14.46 0.22 6.58
C ALA A 126 13.04 0.74 6.85
N LEU A 127 12.03 -0.10 6.55
CA LEU A 127 10.64 0.20 6.87
C LEU A 127 10.46 0.30 8.39
N ALA A 128 10.80 -0.75 9.13
CA ALA A 128 10.59 -0.83 10.57
C ALA A 128 11.37 0.25 11.34
N GLU A 129 12.69 0.34 11.10
CA GLU A 129 13.59 1.15 11.92
C GLU A 129 13.55 2.65 11.59
N HIS A 130 13.15 3.01 10.36
CA HIS A 130 13.27 4.40 9.90
C HIS A 130 11.99 5.01 9.35
N ILE A 131 11.27 4.30 8.48
CA ILE A 131 10.12 4.90 7.79
C ILE A 131 8.88 4.88 8.69
N VAL A 132 8.56 3.72 9.28
CA VAL A 132 7.45 3.53 10.22
C VAL A 132 7.64 4.45 11.42
N SER A 133 8.82 4.41 12.05
CA SER A 133 9.15 5.28 13.19
C SER A 133 8.95 6.76 12.88
N ALA A 134 9.49 7.26 11.76
CA ALA A 134 9.38 8.67 11.40
C ALA A 134 7.95 9.11 11.05
N VAL A 135 7.17 8.26 10.37
CA VAL A 135 5.79 8.60 10.02
C VAL A 135 4.86 8.51 11.22
N THR A 136 5.08 7.56 12.14
CA THR A 136 4.33 7.45 13.40
C THR A 136 4.50 8.72 14.24
N ALA A 137 5.75 9.16 14.45
CA ALA A 137 6.01 10.41 15.17
C ALA A 137 5.32 11.62 14.49
N ALA A 138 5.29 11.65 13.16
CA ALA A 138 4.63 12.71 12.41
C ALA A 138 3.09 12.66 12.51
N THR A 139 2.48 11.47 12.52
CA THR A 139 1.03 11.30 12.71
C THR A 139 0.62 11.65 14.15
N GLU A 140 1.42 11.25 15.14
CA GLU A 140 1.19 11.56 16.56
C GLU A 140 1.26 13.07 16.82
N ALA A 141 2.30 13.74 16.32
CA ALA A 141 2.44 15.18 16.42
C ALA A 141 1.29 15.95 15.74
N ALA A 142 0.64 15.34 14.74
CA ALA A 142 -0.51 15.90 14.05
C ALA A 142 -1.87 15.48 14.65
N GLY A 143 -1.89 14.62 15.69
CA GLY A 143 -3.13 14.08 16.26
C GLY A 143 -3.94 13.22 15.28
N ARG A 144 -3.27 12.55 14.34
CA ARG A 144 -3.90 11.77 13.25
C ARG A 144 -3.76 10.26 13.49
N PRO A 145 -4.68 9.44 12.92
CA PRO A 145 -4.52 7.99 12.95
C PRO A 145 -3.26 7.54 12.20
N ALA A 146 -2.81 6.32 12.50
CA ALA A 146 -1.66 5.70 11.84
C ALA A 146 -1.84 5.67 10.32
N LEU A 147 -0.78 6.01 9.59
CA LEU A 147 -0.80 6.11 8.15
C LEU A 147 -0.76 4.73 7.47
N ARG A 148 -1.42 4.58 6.31
CA ARG A 148 -1.26 3.37 5.51
C ARG A 148 0.13 3.33 4.85
N ILE A 149 0.89 2.25 5.05
CA ILE A 149 2.22 2.08 4.44
C ILE A 149 2.17 0.95 3.41
N VAL A 150 2.42 1.28 2.15
CA VAL A 150 2.46 0.34 1.03
C VAL A 150 3.90 0.24 0.53
N ALA A 151 4.60 -0.83 0.92
CA ALA A 151 5.95 -1.10 0.44
C ALA A 151 5.91 -1.42 -1.05
N PHE A 152 6.63 -0.65 -1.86
CA PHE A 152 6.74 -0.86 -3.29
C PHE A 152 8.12 -1.43 -3.63
N VAL A 153 8.13 -2.66 -4.13
CA VAL A 153 9.34 -3.46 -4.31
C VAL A 153 9.24 -4.18 -5.66
N PRO A 154 10.28 -4.15 -6.50
CA PRO A 154 10.30 -4.94 -7.72
C PRO A 154 10.18 -6.42 -7.37
N GLY A 155 9.26 -7.12 -8.04
CA GLY A 155 9.02 -8.54 -7.80
C GLY A 155 8.78 -9.28 -9.12
N VAL A 156 9.40 -10.44 -9.27
CA VAL A 156 9.21 -11.32 -10.44
C VAL A 156 9.14 -12.76 -9.97
N VAL A 157 8.03 -13.44 -10.30
CA VAL A 157 7.91 -14.89 -10.15
C VAL A 157 8.53 -15.55 -11.38
N THR A 158 9.54 -16.39 -11.19
CA THR A 158 10.29 -17.04 -12.27
C THR A 158 10.98 -18.31 -11.79
N ALA A 159 11.12 -19.29 -12.68
CA ALA A 159 12.01 -20.44 -12.48
C ALA A 159 13.47 -20.13 -12.87
N ASP A 160 13.70 -19.11 -13.71
CA ASP A 160 15.04 -18.66 -14.12
C ASP A 160 15.42 -17.38 -13.36
N VAL A 161 15.85 -17.58 -12.11
CA VAL A 161 16.23 -16.49 -11.20
C VAL A 161 17.45 -15.73 -11.70
N GLU A 162 18.44 -16.45 -12.23
CA GLU A 162 19.71 -15.86 -12.65
C GLU A 162 19.54 -14.94 -13.87
N ALA A 163 18.78 -15.37 -14.89
CA ALA A 163 18.54 -14.51 -16.04
C ALA A 163 17.78 -13.23 -15.66
N VAL A 164 16.75 -13.34 -14.82
CA VAL A 164 15.97 -12.18 -14.36
C VAL A 164 16.81 -11.27 -13.47
N ARG A 165 17.65 -11.82 -12.59
CA ARG A 165 18.57 -11.04 -11.75
C ARG A 165 19.57 -10.25 -12.61
N ARG A 166 20.09 -10.84 -13.69
CA ARG A 166 20.95 -10.12 -14.65
C ARG A 166 20.20 -8.94 -15.29
N THR A 167 18.99 -9.16 -15.82
CA THR A 167 18.17 -8.07 -16.38
C THR A 167 17.82 -6.98 -15.35
N ALA A 168 17.50 -7.37 -14.11
CA ALA A 168 17.22 -6.44 -13.03
C ALA A 168 18.46 -5.59 -12.65
N THR A 169 19.65 -6.18 -12.75
CA THR A 169 20.94 -5.48 -12.51
C THR A 169 21.18 -4.37 -13.54
N ASP A 170 20.68 -4.52 -14.76
CA ASP A 170 20.82 -3.53 -15.83
C ASP A 170 19.74 -2.43 -15.79
N THR A 171 18.53 -2.76 -15.32
CA THR A 171 17.35 -1.88 -15.42
C THR A 171 17.07 -1.05 -14.17
N LEU A 172 17.27 -1.64 -12.98
CA LEU A 172 17.03 -0.97 -11.70
C LEU A 172 18.05 0.13 -11.30
N PRO A 173 19.28 0.23 -11.84
CA PRO A 173 20.23 1.30 -11.48
C PRO A 173 19.70 2.70 -11.70
N SER A 174 18.73 2.88 -12.60
CA SER A 174 18.04 4.16 -12.82
C SER A 174 17.37 4.72 -11.54
N TYR A 175 16.98 3.87 -10.59
CA TYR A 175 16.47 4.31 -9.29
C TYR A 175 17.57 4.74 -8.31
N GLU A 176 18.79 4.24 -8.52
CA GLU A 176 19.95 4.54 -7.67
C GLU A 176 20.46 5.98 -7.85
N GLN A 177 20.01 6.70 -8.87
CA GLN A 177 20.33 8.13 -9.02
C GLN A 177 19.59 9.02 -7.98
N PHE A 178 18.52 8.51 -7.36
CA PHE A 178 17.73 9.27 -6.40
C PHE A 178 18.27 9.11 -4.96
N PRO A 179 18.64 10.20 -4.27
CA PRO A 179 19.18 10.12 -2.91
C PRO A 179 18.25 9.44 -1.90
N SER A 180 16.93 9.52 -2.12
CA SER A 180 15.93 8.83 -1.31
C SER A 180 15.98 7.32 -1.45
N CYS A 181 16.08 6.81 -2.69
CA CYS A 181 16.20 5.38 -2.98
C CYS A 181 17.54 4.83 -2.46
N ARG A 182 18.67 5.50 -2.73
CA ARG A 182 19.99 5.08 -2.23
C ARG A 182 20.00 4.88 -0.71
N ARG A 183 19.40 5.83 0.01
CA ARG A 183 19.31 5.77 1.48
C ARG A 183 18.39 4.63 1.93
N ALA A 184 17.28 4.38 1.24
CA ALA A 184 16.38 3.27 1.55
C ALA A 184 17.07 1.91 1.34
N ILE A 185 17.77 1.74 0.22
CA ILE A 185 18.56 0.54 -0.10
C ILE A 185 19.63 0.30 0.98
N ALA A 186 20.44 1.31 1.28
CA ALA A 186 21.51 1.20 2.28
C ALA A 186 20.97 0.85 3.68
N ARG A 187 19.87 1.49 4.11
CA ARG A 187 19.21 1.18 5.39
C ARG A 187 18.58 -0.21 5.44
N SER A 188 18.37 -0.82 4.29
CA SER A 188 17.87 -2.18 4.17
C SER A 188 19.00 -3.21 4.17
N GLY A 189 20.26 -2.76 4.19
CA GLY A 189 21.45 -3.62 4.06
C GLY A 189 21.84 -3.96 2.62
N GLY A 190 21.16 -3.37 1.62
CA GLY A 190 21.53 -3.54 0.21
C GLY A 190 22.61 -2.56 -0.24
N ILE A 191 23.30 -2.91 -1.32
CA ILE A 191 24.28 -2.04 -2.00
C ILE A 191 23.67 -1.49 -3.29
N ARG A 192 22.87 -2.32 -3.97
CA ARG A 192 22.24 -2.05 -5.26
C ARG A 192 20.73 -2.21 -5.17
N ALA A 193 20.00 -1.60 -6.11
CA ALA A 193 18.55 -1.72 -6.16
C ALA A 193 18.09 -3.18 -6.41
N VAL A 194 18.89 -3.97 -7.15
CA VAL A 194 18.60 -5.40 -7.38
C VAL A 194 18.69 -6.25 -6.10
N ASP A 195 19.43 -5.82 -5.08
CA ASP A 195 19.51 -6.53 -3.80
C ASP A 195 18.18 -6.52 -3.04
N LEU A 196 17.31 -5.56 -3.39
CA LEU A 196 15.98 -5.38 -2.82
C LEU A 196 14.89 -5.98 -3.72
N ALA A 197 15.24 -6.48 -4.91
CA ALA A 197 14.28 -7.09 -5.81
C ALA A 197 13.92 -8.52 -5.34
N VAL A 198 12.63 -8.84 -5.36
CA VAL A 198 12.10 -10.15 -4.98
C VAL A 198 12.00 -11.01 -6.24
N ILE A 199 13.01 -11.85 -6.50
CA ILE A 199 13.08 -12.69 -7.69
C ILE A 199 13.20 -14.14 -7.24
N GLY A 200 12.26 -14.98 -7.67
CA GLY A 200 12.19 -16.36 -7.23
C GLY A 200 10.92 -17.04 -7.73
N ASP A 201 10.70 -18.28 -7.30
CA ASP A 201 9.42 -18.97 -7.49
C ASP A 201 8.29 -18.35 -6.63
N GLU A 202 7.09 -18.89 -6.76
CA GLU A 202 5.92 -18.45 -6.02
C GLU A 202 6.11 -18.52 -4.51
N GLU A 203 6.83 -19.54 -4.02
CA GLU A 203 7.05 -19.75 -2.59
C GLU A 203 8.00 -18.69 -2.03
N ALA A 204 9.09 -18.42 -2.72
CA ALA A 204 10.06 -17.38 -2.38
C ALA A 204 9.42 -15.99 -2.38
N VAL A 205 8.66 -15.64 -3.43
CA VAL A 205 7.96 -14.35 -3.52
C VAL A 205 6.90 -14.22 -2.41
N ALA A 206 6.14 -15.28 -2.13
CA ALA A 206 5.14 -15.28 -1.07
C ALA A 206 5.78 -15.19 0.33
N ALA A 207 6.94 -15.82 0.55
CA ALA A 207 7.70 -15.73 1.79
C ALA A 207 8.17 -14.30 2.04
N GLU A 208 8.69 -13.63 1.02
CA GLU A 208 9.14 -12.25 1.14
C GLU A 208 7.97 -11.29 1.40
N ALA A 209 6.85 -11.46 0.69
CA ALA A 209 5.62 -10.69 0.96
C ALA A 209 5.12 -10.86 2.41
N ARG A 210 5.32 -12.04 3.03
CA ARG A 210 5.02 -12.27 4.45
C ARG A 210 5.99 -11.54 5.38
N ARG A 211 7.29 -11.45 5.05
CA ARG A 211 8.27 -10.68 5.82
C ARG A 211 7.93 -9.20 5.86
N TYR A 212 7.63 -8.61 4.69
CA TYR A 212 7.15 -7.23 4.59
C TYR A 212 5.89 -6.93 5.41
N ARG A 213 5.03 -7.94 5.63
CA ARG A 213 3.84 -7.80 6.47
C ARG A 213 4.15 -7.89 7.95
N SER A 214 5.07 -8.78 8.33
CA SER A 214 5.38 -9.14 9.71
C SER A 214 6.26 -8.10 10.40
N ASP A 215 7.20 -7.51 9.65
CA ASP A 215 8.15 -6.51 10.15
C ASP A 215 7.57 -5.09 10.18
N ARG A 216 6.24 -4.95 10.06
CA ARG A 216 5.56 -3.69 10.39
C ARG A 216 5.60 -3.51 11.91
N GLY A 217 6.74 -3.05 12.41
CA GLY A 217 7.02 -2.86 13.83
C GLY A 217 5.77 -2.43 14.60
N GLY A 218 5.30 -3.31 15.48
CA GLY A 218 4.38 -3.01 16.57
C GLY A 218 3.05 -2.31 16.26
N CYS A 219 2.61 -2.18 15.00
CA CYS A 219 1.31 -1.61 14.72
C CYS A 219 0.28 -2.74 14.77
N SER A 220 -0.37 -2.89 15.92
CA SER A 220 -1.46 -3.84 16.15
C SER A 220 -2.45 -3.83 14.98
N PRO A 221 -2.88 -5.00 14.46
CA PRO A 221 -3.93 -5.03 13.46
C PRO A 221 -5.18 -4.40 14.08
N GLY A 222 -5.59 -3.24 13.56
CA GLY A 222 -6.92 -2.72 13.83
C GLY A 222 -7.97 -3.81 13.58
N PRO A 223 -9.09 -3.80 14.32
CA PRO A 223 -10.00 -4.94 14.32
C PRO A 223 -10.54 -5.16 12.91
N THR A 224 -10.57 -6.42 12.49
CA THR A 224 -11.11 -6.94 11.23
C THR A 224 -10.16 -6.96 10.01
N TRP A 225 -9.17 -7.84 10.06
CA TRP A 225 -8.88 -8.67 8.86
C TRP A 225 -9.01 -10.14 9.25
N GLY A 226 -10.10 -10.75 8.78
CA GLY A 226 -10.56 -12.07 9.18
C GLY A 226 -9.54 -13.17 8.91
N ARG A 227 -8.91 -13.66 9.98
CA ARG A 227 -8.75 -15.11 10.14
C ARG A 227 -10.14 -15.68 10.34
N ARG A 228 -10.75 -16.22 9.28
CA ARG A 228 -11.70 -17.32 9.46
C ARG A 228 -10.86 -18.59 9.60
N THR A 229 -10.40 -18.86 10.81
CA THR A 229 -10.09 -20.24 11.20
C THR A 229 -11.43 -20.91 11.45
N SER A 230 -11.89 -21.74 10.51
CA SER A 230 -12.91 -22.74 10.81
C SER A 230 -12.27 -23.85 11.64
N ALA A 231 -12.29 -23.67 12.96
CA ALA A 231 -12.25 -24.76 13.94
C ALA A 231 -12.62 -24.16 15.30
N ALA A 232 -13.91 -24.23 15.64
CA ALA A 232 -14.33 -24.07 17.03
C ALA A 232 -14.01 -25.38 17.79
N PRO A 233 -13.59 -25.31 19.06
CA PRO A 233 -13.24 -26.47 19.86
C PRO A 233 -14.51 -27.14 20.40
N GLY A 234 -14.85 -28.31 19.85
CA GLY A 234 -15.82 -29.22 20.42
C GLY A 234 -15.10 -30.24 21.30
N SER A 235 -15.29 -30.13 22.60
CA SER A 235 -14.93 -31.13 23.60
C SER A 235 -15.57 -32.49 23.27
N CYS A 236 -14.79 -33.58 23.29
CA CYS A 236 -15.33 -34.87 23.70
C CYS A 236 -14.21 -35.76 24.25
N SER A 237 -14.42 -36.22 25.47
CA SER A 237 -13.56 -37.07 26.27
C SER A 237 -13.55 -38.52 25.78
N ALA A 238 -12.42 -39.18 26.05
CA ALA A 238 -12.22 -40.61 26.30
C ALA A 238 -12.99 -41.64 25.46
N SER A 239 -12.24 -42.47 24.71
CA SER A 239 -11.95 -43.83 25.19
C SER A 239 -11.04 -44.58 24.22
N ARG A 240 -10.07 -45.29 24.78
CA ARG A 240 -9.29 -46.31 24.10
C ARG A 240 -10.23 -47.43 23.65
N ARG A 241 -10.03 -47.93 22.44
CA ARG A 241 -10.20 -49.35 22.12
C ARG A 241 -9.29 -49.71 20.94
N THR A 242 -8.48 -50.72 21.18
CA THR A 242 -7.55 -51.45 20.31
C THR A 242 -8.24 -52.25 19.20
N ALA A 243 -7.42 -52.82 18.31
CA ALA A 243 -7.71 -53.80 17.23
C ALA A 243 -8.04 -53.16 15.86
N GLU A 244 -7.59 -53.64 14.71
CA GLU A 244 -6.69 -54.72 14.29
C GLU A 244 -6.34 -54.43 12.82
N ALA A 245 -5.15 -54.82 12.36
CA ALA A 245 -4.84 -54.92 10.94
C ALA A 245 -5.26 -56.31 10.42
N PRO A 246 -5.77 -56.39 9.19
CA PRO A 246 -5.12 -57.20 8.16
C PRO A 246 -5.09 -56.42 6.82
N GLY A 247 -4.10 -56.52 5.93
CA GLY A 247 -3.32 -57.67 5.53
C GLY A 247 -3.60 -57.96 4.05
N LEU A 248 -2.65 -57.55 3.19
CA LEU A 248 -2.33 -58.03 1.82
C LEU A 248 -3.47 -58.27 0.78
N ARG A 249 -3.27 -57.75 -0.44
CA ARG A 249 -2.74 -58.52 -1.60
C ARG A 249 -2.64 -57.69 -2.89
N THR A 250 -1.58 -58.00 -3.62
CA THR A 250 -1.16 -57.64 -4.98
C THR A 250 -2.13 -58.02 -6.10
N ALA A 251 -2.15 -57.27 -7.22
CA ALA A 251 -1.81 -57.73 -8.58
C ALA A 251 -2.39 -56.83 -9.71
N THR A 252 -1.49 -56.30 -10.53
CA THR A 252 -1.47 -56.28 -12.01
C THR A 252 -2.76 -56.06 -12.81
N ARG A 253 -2.80 -54.94 -13.58
CA ARG A 253 -2.71 -54.97 -15.04
C ARG A 253 -2.27 -53.62 -15.59
#